data_AF-A0A4W4GHZ2-F1
#
_entry.id   AF-A0A4W4GHZ2-F1
#
_cell.length_a   1.000
_cell.length_b   1.000
_cell.length_c   1.000
_cell.angle_alpha   90.00
_cell.angle_beta   90.00
_cell.angle_gamma   90.00
#
_symmetry.space_group_name_H-M   'P 1'
#
loop_
_entity.id
_entity.type
_entity.pdbx_description
1 polymer ?
#
loop_
_entity_poly.entity_id
_entity_poly.type
_entity_poly.pdbx_seq_one_letter_code
_entity_poly.pdbx_strand_id
1 'polypeptide(L)'
;MLARNRFILVLVVGAVLAALSFSLQYLQLVPTNPVSEEVSRGKSRKRLNPVIHTEAPEPDPIREAYLYCNFPNQTEHTWEGHSLADYKLLSVQVMIRHGDRYPLYSIPQTKRPAIDCTLSPNRVPSHPLLASFISHMALGAQGHWDTSLASLPRIPNNRVCEMGELTQTGVVQHLKNGAILHQAYIRQHKLLPADWSSRHVWVETTGKSRTLQSGLALLYGFLPGFAWPRLALRQQWSTLFCSAACDCPARNRYLDQEQKRQYRQRVADTELERTYVAMATALGVATRTLRAANPVDALLCHVCHGLPFPCARAPAPVPAQALPPERACLTRHHFAALRRQQRDDERLRLQAGLYRRYATLAAHPYLNRTAQRMERAARGRQGGAEPAFVLASAHDVTLQPVLSALGLEGAGFPRFAARLVFELWKSPQAGETGRGVRVRQVKGARGSVEDAFVRVLYNGEDLTFHTAFCRHHDRHSARPLCPLGNFLSFVRRGMFSIVNATSYQQACHQSIL
;
A
#
# COMPACT_ATOMS: atom_id res chain seq x y z
N MET A 1 68.96 -2.97 -10.06
CA MET A 1 68.68 -1.90 -9.06
C MET A 1 67.26 -1.30 -9.12
N LEU A 2 66.33 -1.77 -9.99
CA LEU A 2 64.97 -1.18 -10.07
C LEU A 2 63.94 -1.72 -9.04
N ALA A 3 64.12 -2.92 -8.49
CA ALA A 3 63.15 -3.49 -7.54
C ALA A 3 63.20 -2.86 -6.14
N ARG A 4 64.37 -2.34 -5.73
CA ARG A 4 64.60 -1.76 -4.40
C ARG A 4 63.91 -0.38 -4.25
N ASN A 5 63.74 0.38 -5.34
CA ASN A 5 63.05 1.67 -5.32
C ASN A 5 61.52 1.55 -5.24
N ARG A 6 60.92 0.47 -5.76
CA ARG A 6 59.46 0.28 -5.67
C ARG A 6 59.00 -0.08 -4.25
N PHE A 7 59.82 -0.81 -3.51
CA PHE A 7 59.50 -1.19 -2.13
C PHE A 7 59.54 0.02 -1.19
N ILE A 8 60.51 0.92 -1.38
CA ILE A 8 60.61 2.17 -0.61
C ILE A 8 59.42 3.09 -0.92
N LEU A 9 58.99 3.18 -2.18
CA LEU A 9 57.82 3.98 -2.55
C LEU A 9 56.54 3.49 -1.87
N VAL A 10 56.32 2.17 -1.81
CA VAL A 10 55.15 1.57 -1.15
C VAL A 10 55.17 1.82 0.37
N LEU A 11 56.34 1.74 1.01
CA LEU A 11 56.49 2.05 2.43
C LEU A 11 56.21 3.53 2.74
N VAL A 12 56.67 4.44 1.89
CA VAL A 12 56.41 5.88 2.06
C VAL A 12 54.91 6.20 1.88
N VAL A 13 54.26 5.62 0.86
CA VAL A 13 52.82 5.81 0.64
C VAL A 13 52.00 5.23 1.81
N GLY A 14 52.39 4.04 2.32
CA GLY A 14 51.76 3.44 3.49
C GLY A 14 51.87 4.30 4.75
N ALA A 15 53.04 4.89 4.99
CA ALA A 15 53.26 5.78 6.13
C ALA A 15 52.43 7.08 6.05
N VAL A 16 52.31 7.67 4.85
CA VAL A 16 51.51 8.89 4.62
C VAL A 16 50.02 8.62 4.85
N LEU A 17 49.50 7.47 4.37
CA LEU A 17 48.10 7.09 4.59
C LEU A 17 47.80 6.80 6.07
N ALA A 18 48.74 6.19 6.80
CA ALA A 18 48.60 5.98 8.24
C ALA A 18 48.58 7.31 9.02
N ALA A 19 49.44 8.26 8.66
CA ALA A 19 49.47 9.59 9.28
C ALA A 19 48.17 10.38 9.01
N LEU A 20 47.63 10.31 7.79
CA LEU A 20 46.34 10.93 7.43
C LEU A 20 45.17 10.28 8.19
N SER A 21 45.16 8.95 8.32
CA SER A 21 44.15 8.23 9.11
C SER A 21 44.20 8.60 10.59
N PHE A 22 45.41 8.75 11.15
CA PHE A 22 45.60 9.15 12.55
C PHE A 22 45.19 10.60 12.78
N SER A 23 45.42 11.49 11.80
CA SER A 23 45.05 12.91 11.87
C SER A 23 43.53 13.12 11.76
N LEU A 24 42.84 12.29 10.96
CA LEU A 24 41.37 12.29 10.85
C LEU A 24 40.68 11.72 12.10
N GLN A 25 41.34 10.84 12.86
CA GLN A 25 40.83 10.35 14.15
C GLN A 25 41.03 11.37 15.29
N TYR A 26 41.99 12.29 15.18
CA TYR A 26 42.31 13.28 16.22
C TYR A 26 41.61 14.65 16.02
N LEU A 27 41.19 14.99 14.80
CA LEU A 27 40.41 16.20 14.51
C LEU A 27 38.90 15.92 14.61
N GLN A 28 38.40 15.89 15.85
CA GLN A 28 36.96 15.90 16.16
C GLN A 28 36.29 17.19 15.64
N LEU A 29 35.53 17.09 14.55
CA LEU A 29 34.58 18.12 14.10
C LEU A 29 33.14 17.61 14.28
N VAL A 30 32.71 17.41 15.53
CA VAL A 30 31.30 17.38 15.94
C VAL A 30 31.21 18.03 17.33
N PRO A 31 30.29 18.98 17.57
CA PRO A 31 30.32 19.82 18.77
C PRO A 31 29.80 19.07 20.01
N THR A 32 30.57 19.12 21.09
CA THR A 32 30.19 18.68 22.43
C THR A 32 29.68 19.87 23.25
N ASN A 33 28.43 19.82 23.70
CA ASN A 33 27.98 20.64 24.84
C ASN A 33 28.34 19.92 26.15
N PRO A 34 28.79 20.63 27.20
CA PRO A 34 29.23 19.99 28.43
C PRO A 34 28.05 19.72 29.37
N VAL A 35 28.03 18.54 29.99
CA VAL A 35 27.29 18.27 31.23
C VAL A 35 28.32 17.90 32.28
N SER A 36 28.28 18.63 33.40
CA SER A 36 29.15 18.53 34.55
C SER A 36 29.08 17.16 35.25
N GLU A 37 30.24 16.66 35.65
CA GLU A 37 30.45 15.49 36.50
C GLU A 37 30.04 15.74 37.96
N GLU A 38 29.67 14.64 38.63
CA GLU A 38 30.00 14.21 40.01
C GLU A 38 28.79 13.43 40.58
N VAL A 39 28.85 12.25 41.21
CA VAL A 39 29.94 11.40 41.73
C VAL A 39 29.42 9.97 41.89
N SER A 40 30.36 9.03 41.75
CA SER A 40 30.43 7.59 42.06
C SER A 40 29.36 6.90 42.92
N ARG A 41 29.07 5.62 42.62
CA ARG A 41 29.69 4.43 43.27
C ARG A 41 29.14 3.12 42.70
N GLY A 42 30.03 2.22 42.34
CA GLY A 42 29.71 0.95 41.68
C GLY A 42 29.02 -0.08 42.57
N LYS A 43 28.31 -1.00 41.89
CA LYS A 43 28.16 -2.42 42.24
C LYS A 43 27.73 -3.16 40.97
N SER A 44 28.54 -4.14 40.56
CA SER A 44 28.19 -5.15 39.57
C SER A 44 26.84 -5.77 39.95
N ARG A 45 25.81 -5.53 39.13
CA ARG A 45 24.55 -6.27 39.17
C ARG A 45 24.41 -7.01 37.86
N LYS A 46 24.49 -8.34 37.97
CA LYS A 46 23.96 -9.31 37.00
C LYS A 46 22.73 -8.74 36.30
N ARG A 47 22.66 -8.85 34.97
CA ARG A 47 21.41 -8.68 34.22
C ARG A 47 20.39 -9.63 34.83
N LEU A 48 19.56 -9.11 35.73
CA LEU A 48 18.28 -9.73 36.06
C LEU A 48 17.45 -9.56 34.79
N ASN A 49 17.36 -10.62 33.99
CA ASN A 49 16.22 -10.78 33.10
C ASN A 49 15.01 -10.92 34.02
N PRO A 50 14.05 -9.98 34.03
CA PRO A 50 12.73 -10.32 34.49
C PRO A 50 12.17 -11.23 33.40
N VAL A 51 12.32 -12.54 33.57
CA VAL A 51 11.37 -13.47 32.97
C VAL A 51 10.07 -13.27 33.74
N ILE A 52 9.34 -12.23 33.37
CA ILE A 52 7.93 -12.13 33.69
C ILE A 52 7.27 -12.91 32.56
N HIS A 53 6.98 -14.18 32.84
CA HIS A 53 5.90 -14.89 32.14
C HIS A 53 4.57 -14.20 32.51
N THR A 54 4.38 -13.00 32.01
CA THR A 54 3.05 -12.47 31.75
C THR A 54 2.66 -13.03 30.40
N GLU A 55 1.50 -13.67 30.33
CA GLU A 55 0.81 -13.85 29.06
C GLU A 55 0.94 -12.55 28.24
N ALA A 56 1.26 -12.67 26.96
CA ALA A 56 1.35 -11.51 26.10
C ALA A 56 0.04 -10.72 26.26
N PRO A 57 0.08 -9.40 26.54
CA PRO A 57 -1.15 -8.64 26.74
C PRO A 57 -2.07 -8.90 25.55
N GLU A 58 -3.32 -9.28 25.84
CA GLU A 58 -4.39 -9.43 24.85
C GLU A 58 -4.20 -8.34 23.77
N PRO A 59 -4.01 -8.72 22.49
CA PRO A 59 -3.64 -7.76 21.47
C PRO A 59 -4.69 -6.65 21.45
N ASP A 60 -4.28 -5.41 21.76
CA ASP A 60 -5.18 -4.26 21.83
C ASP A 60 -6.05 -4.23 20.56
N PRO A 61 -7.38 -4.42 20.68
CA PRO A 61 -8.27 -4.52 19.52
C PRO A 61 -8.28 -3.23 18.68
N ILE A 62 -7.78 -2.12 19.23
CA ILE A 62 -7.69 -0.82 18.57
C ILE A 62 -6.33 -0.62 17.89
N ARG A 63 -5.29 -1.40 18.22
CA ARG A 63 -3.94 -1.26 17.62
C ARG A 63 -3.97 -1.32 16.10
N GLU A 64 -4.73 -2.25 15.54
CA GLU A 64 -4.91 -2.37 14.09
C GLU A 64 -5.55 -1.13 13.46
N ALA A 65 -6.41 -0.41 14.18
CA ALA A 65 -7.01 0.83 13.70
C ALA A 65 -5.95 1.92 13.50
N TYR A 66 -4.97 2.02 14.40
CA TYR A 66 -3.86 2.97 14.24
C TYR A 66 -2.94 2.61 13.06
N LEU A 67 -2.68 1.32 12.84
CA LEU A 67 -1.93 0.84 11.67
C LEU A 67 -2.70 1.13 10.37
N TYR A 68 -4.01 0.97 10.39
CA TYR A 68 -4.91 1.28 9.28
C TYR A 68 -4.87 2.76 8.88
N CYS A 69 -4.76 3.68 9.85
CA CYS A 69 -4.71 5.11 9.59
C CYS A 69 -3.49 5.54 8.76
N ASN A 70 -2.39 4.78 8.81
CA ASN A 70 -1.16 5.04 8.07
C ASN A 70 -0.69 6.51 8.21
N PHE A 71 -0.39 6.95 9.44
CA PHE A 71 0.00 8.33 9.69
C PHE A 71 1.29 8.69 8.91
N PRO A 72 1.33 9.82 8.18
CA PRO A 72 2.45 10.15 7.31
C PRO A 72 3.74 10.57 8.05
N ASN A 73 3.76 10.56 9.37
CA ASN A 73 4.91 10.95 10.21
C ASN A 73 5.96 9.83 10.42
N GLN A 74 5.65 8.59 10.08
CA GLN A 74 6.56 7.45 10.31
C GLN A 74 7.54 7.26 9.16
N THR A 75 8.85 7.22 9.40
CA THR A 75 9.81 6.85 8.34
C THR A 75 9.54 5.41 7.88
N GLU A 76 9.38 5.20 6.59
CA GLU A 76 9.21 3.86 6.01
C GLU A 76 10.56 3.38 5.46
N HIS A 77 11.01 2.20 5.89
CA HIS A 77 12.08 1.47 5.21
C HIS A 77 11.46 0.62 4.11
N THR A 78 12.00 0.70 2.90
CA THR A 78 11.32 0.17 1.72
C THR A 78 12.31 -0.57 0.81
N TRP A 79 11.87 -1.69 0.22
CA TRP A 79 12.69 -2.53 -0.65
C TRP A 79 12.53 -2.19 -2.14
N GLU A 80 11.61 -1.29 -2.51
CA GLU A 80 11.43 -0.79 -3.88
C GLU A 80 12.78 -0.41 -4.52
N GLY A 81 13.03 -0.88 -5.73
CA GLY A 81 14.29 -0.66 -6.45
C GLY A 81 15.52 -1.41 -5.92
N HIS A 82 15.50 -2.04 -4.74
CA HIS A 82 16.67 -2.81 -4.29
C HIS A 82 16.88 -4.09 -5.11
N SER A 83 18.04 -4.26 -5.74
CA SER A 83 18.40 -5.51 -6.42
C SER A 83 19.89 -5.77 -6.31
N LEU A 84 20.32 -6.97 -6.70
CA LEU A 84 21.73 -7.29 -6.84
C LEU A 84 22.38 -6.41 -7.92
N ALA A 85 23.70 -6.19 -7.77
CA ALA A 85 24.49 -5.51 -8.78
C ALA A 85 24.22 -6.12 -10.18
N ASP A 86 24.15 -5.25 -11.18
CA ASP A 86 23.99 -5.57 -12.60
C ASP A 86 22.58 -6.00 -13.05
N TYR A 87 21.61 -6.19 -12.15
CA TYR A 87 20.21 -6.41 -12.55
C TYR A 87 19.54 -5.12 -13.03
N LYS A 88 18.89 -5.19 -14.18
CA LYS A 88 18.20 -4.04 -14.79
C LYS A 88 16.71 -4.07 -14.49
N LEU A 89 16.17 -3.00 -13.91
CA LEU A 89 14.73 -2.78 -13.79
C LEU A 89 14.15 -2.43 -15.17
N LEU A 90 13.12 -3.17 -15.60
CA LEU A 90 12.47 -2.97 -16.89
C LEU A 90 11.13 -2.24 -16.79
N SER A 91 10.30 -2.61 -15.81
CA SER A 91 9.00 -1.98 -15.60
C SER A 91 8.49 -2.15 -14.18
N VAL A 92 7.60 -1.24 -13.77
CA VAL A 92 6.96 -1.23 -12.45
C VAL A 92 5.46 -1.04 -12.62
N GLN A 93 4.67 -1.84 -11.90
CA GLN A 93 3.21 -1.73 -11.83
C GLN A 93 2.81 -1.51 -10.38
N VAL A 94 2.19 -0.36 -10.10
CA VAL A 94 1.78 0.09 -8.77
C VAL A 94 0.27 0.13 -8.70
N MET A 95 -0.31 -0.58 -7.75
CA MET A 95 -1.71 -0.44 -7.37
C MET A 95 -1.80 0.17 -5.98
N ILE A 96 -2.60 1.22 -5.84
CA ILE A 96 -2.78 1.90 -4.55
C ILE A 96 -4.24 1.86 -4.09
N ARG A 97 -4.42 1.81 -2.77
CA ARG A 97 -5.67 2.30 -2.16
C ARG A 97 -5.60 3.82 -2.07
N HIS A 98 -6.73 4.50 -2.23
CA HIS A 98 -6.81 5.93 -1.90
C HIS A 98 -6.31 6.22 -0.47
N GLY A 99 -5.92 7.47 -0.22
CA GLY A 99 -5.47 7.92 1.09
C GLY A 99 -6.61 8.08 2.11
N ASP A 100 -6.25 8.58 3.28
CA ASP A 100 -7.17 8.99 4.33
C ASP A 100 -8.28 9.93 3.82
N ARG A 101 -9.49 9.71 4.32
CA ARG A 101 -10.70 10.36 3.83
C ARG A 101 -11.71 10.56 4.96
N TYR A 102 -12.62 11.50 4.73
CA TYR A 102 -13.85 11.62 5.50
C TYR A 102 -14.67 10.32 5.42
N PRO A 103 -15.49 9.98 6.44
CA PRO A 103 -16.25 8.73 6.45
C PRO A 103 -17.28 8.70 5.32
N LEU A 104 -17.63 7.50 4.88
CA LEU A 104 -18.67 7.21 3.90
C LEU A 104 -20.07 7.20 4.52
N TYR A 105 -20.16 6.98 5.84
CA TYR A 105 -21.41 6.91 6.58
C TYR A 105 -21.37 7.79 7.83
N SER A 106 -22.52 8.35 8.19
CA SER A 106 -22.67 9.17 9.39
C SER A 106 -23.35 8.39 10.49
N ILE A 107 -22.91 8.58 11.74
CA ILE A 107 -23.61 8.01 12.89
C ILE A 107 -24.86 8.88 13.16
N PRO A 108 -26.06 8.29 13.29
CA PRO A 108 -27.28 9.04 13.53
C PRO A 108 -27.21 9.82 14.85
N GLN A 109 -27.88 10.98 14.90
CA GLN A 109 -27.91 11.84 16.09
C GLN A 109 -26.53 12.27 16.62
N THR A 110 -25.48 12.26 15.80
CA THR A 110 -24.18 12.83 16.18
C THR A 110 -23.87 14.10 15.42
N LYS A 111 -22.90 14.87 15.91
CA LYS A 111 -22.28 15.93 15.12
C LYS A 111 -21.38 15.32 14.05
N ARG A 112 -21.23 16.04 12.93
CA ARG A 112 -20.25 15.71 11.90
C ARG A 112 -18.84 15.87 12.48
N PRO A 113 -17.89 14.95 12.18
CA PRO A 113 -16.49 15.17 12.48
C PRO A 113 -16.03 16.52 11.94
N ALA A 114 -15.40 17.34 12.80
CA ALA A 114 -14.91 18.66 12.47
C ALA A 114 -13.55 18.55 11.75
N ILE A 115 -13.60 18.18 10.47
CA ILE A 115 -12.43 18.01 9.61
C ILE A 115 -12.54 18.99 8.46
N ASP A 116 -11.43 19.69 8.19
CA ASP A 116 -11.28 20.61 7.07
C ASP A 116 -10.55 19.91 5.92
N CYS A 117 -11.21 19.78 4.77
CA CYS A 117 -10.68 19.12 3.59
C CYS A 117 -10.02 20.09 2.60
N THR A 118 -10.00 21.40 2.87
CA THR A 118 -9.20 22.36 2.08
C THR A 118 -7.72 22.09 2.24
N LEU A 119 -6.91 22.09 1.19
CA LEU A 119 -5.48 21.88 1.33
C LEU A 119 -4.74 23.15 1.78
N SER A 120 -3.89 23.03 2.80
CA SER A 120 -3.06 24.11 3.32
C SER A 120 -1.65 23.60 3.65
N PRO A 121 -0.59 24.12 2.99
CA PRO A 121 0.80 23.79 3.31
C PRO A 121 1.21 24.07 4.75
N ASN A 122 0.51 25.01 5.41
CA ASN A 122 0.77 25.43 6.78
C ASN A 122 0.06 24.56 7.83
N ARG A 123 -0.82 23.64 7.41
CA ARG A 123 -1.53 22.73 8.32
C ARG A 123 -0.83 21.39 8.40
N VAL A 124 -0.82 20.76 9.58
CA VAL A 124 -0.27 19.42 9.80
C VAL A 124 -1.36 18.36 9.57
N PRO A 125 -1.05 17.21 8.93
CA PRO A 125 0.25 16.86 8.34
C PRO A 125 0.51 17.63 7.05
N SER A 126 1.78 17.95 6.78
CA SER A 126 2.23 18.63 5.56
C SER A 126 3.34 17.83 4.89
N HIS A 127 3.65 18.19 3.65
CA HIS A 127 4.75 17.63 2.87
C HIS A 127 5.47 18.76 2.11
N PRO A 128 6.79 18.72 1.92
CA PRO A 128 7.51 19.77 1.18
C PRO A 128 6.96 20.04 -0.23
N LEU A 129 6.42 19.01 -0.89
CA LEU A 129 5.79 19.11 -2.21
C LEU A 129 4.32 19.58 -2.20
N LEU A 130 3.70 19.81 -1.04
CA LEU A 130 2.26 20.09 -0.95
C LEU A 130 1.89 21.42 -1.62
N ALA A 131 2.67 22.49 -1.39
CA ALA A 131 2.39 23.80 -1.98
C ALA A 131 2.47 23.74 -3.52
N SER A 132 3.54 23.15 -4.06
CA SER A 132 3.75 23.04 -5.50
C SER A 132 2.76 22.06 -6.14
N PHE A 133 2.33 21.01 -5.42
CA PHE A 133 1.25 20.13 -5.84
C PHE A 133 -0.07 20.91 -6.06
N ILE A 134 -0.48 21.72 -5.08
CA ILE A 134 -1.72 22.52 -5.17
C ILE A 134 -1.68 23.42 -6.41
N SER A 135 -0.59 24.18 -6.59
CA SER A 135 -0.43 25.05 -7.76
C SER A 135 -0.41 24.26 -9.07
N HIS A 136 0.21 23.08 -9.09
CA HIS A 136 0.32 22.27 -10.29
C HIS A 136 -1.02 21.63 -10.72
N MET A 137 -1.88 21.26 -9.76
CA MET A 137 -3.20 20.69 -10.05
C MET A 137 -4.15 21.68 -10.74
N ALA A 138 -3.95 22.99 -10.53
CA ALA A 138 -4.69 24.03 -11.24
C ALA A 138 -4.47 23.96 -12.76
N LEU A 139 -3.29 23.51 -13.20
CA LEU A 139 -2.92 23.40 -14.61
C LEU A 139 -3.47 22.13 -15.30
N GLY A 140 -4.19 21.27 -14.56
CA GLY A 140 -4.65 19.96 -15.04
C GLY A 140 -5.56 19.98 -16.26
N ALA A 141 -6.13 21.13 -16.64
CA ALA A 141 -6.94 21.26 -17.85
C ALA A 141 -6.13 20.96 -19.14
N GLN A 142 -4.80 21.04 -19.07
CA GLN A 142 -3.89 20.75 -20.18
C GLN A 142 -3.62 19.24 -20.38
N GLY A 143 -4.09 18.38 -19.46
CA GLY A 143 -3.90 16.93 -19.55
C GLY A 143 -4.85 16.26 -20.53
N HIS A 144 -4.54 15.02 -20.92
CA HIS A 144 -5.50 14.16 -21.62
C HIS A 144 -6.30 13.35 -20.61
N TRP A 145 -7.63 13.41 -20.71
CA TRP A 145 -8.56 12.80 -19.76
C TRP A 145 -9.61 11.99 -20.49
N ASP A 146 -9.94 10.82 -19.94
CA ASP A 146 -11.24 10.22 -20.21
C ASP A 146 -12.35 11.17 -19.74
N THR A 147 -13.40 11.33 -20.55
CA THR A 147 -14.45 12.35 -20.36
C THR A 147 -15.06 12.35 -18.95
N SER A 148 -15.27 11.17 -18.37
CA SER A 148 -15.86 11.01 -17.04
C SER A 148 -14.94 11.40 -15.89
N LEU A 149 -13.63 11.51 -16.11
CA LEU A 149 -12.68 11.99 -15.11
C LEU A 149 -12.49 13.50 -15.17
N ALA A 150 -12.71 14.12 -16.33
CA ALA A 150 -12.45 15.54 -16.55
C ALA A 150 -13.31 16.46 -15.65
N SER A 151 -14.50 16.00 -15.25
CA SER A 151 -15.42 16.72 -14.35
C SER A 151 -15.13 16.55 -12.86
N LEU A 152 -14.25 15.60 -12.48
CA LEU A 152 -13.95 15.36 -11.08
C LEU A 152 -12.97 16.41 -10.53
N PRO A 153 -13.14 16.84 -9.26
CA PRO A 153 -12.20 17.77 -8.63
C PRO A 153 -10.82 17.11 -8.48
N ARG A 154 -9.78 17.84 -8.89
CA ARG A 154 -8.38 17.36 -8.87
C ARG A 154 -7.71 17.44 -7.50
N ILE A 155 -8.28 18.24 -6.59
CA ILE A 155 -7.90 18.34 -5.18
C ILE A 155 -9.18 18.44 -4.31
N PRO A 156 -9.14 18.00 -3.05
CA PRO A 156 -10.19 18.33 -2.09
C PRO A 156 -10.13 19.82 -1.73
N ASN A 157 -11.28 20.46 -1.53
CA ASN A 157 -11.33 21.91 -1.30
C ASN A 157 -12.55 22.36 -0.46
N ASN A 158 -13.16 21.46 0.30
CA ASN A 158 -14.31 21.81 1.12
C ASN A 158 -13.89 22.08 2.57
N ARG A 159 -14.23 23.26 3.11
CA ARG A 159 -13.99 23.60 4.53
C ARG A 159 -14.71 22.65 5.48
N VAL A 160 -15.87 22.18 5.06
CA VAL A 160 -16.62 21.10 5.71
C VAL A 160 -16.65 19.94 4.72
N CYS A 161 -15.91 18.88 5.03
CA CYS A 161 -15.77 17.74 4.13
C CYS A 161 -17.12 17.11 3.74
N GLU A 162 -17.19 16.64 2.50
CA GLU A 162 -18.24 15.74 2.04
C GLU A 162 -17.96 14.28 2.41
N MET A 163 -19.00 13.44 2.39
CA MET A 163 -18.88 12.02 2.69
C MET A 163 -17.93 11.33 1.72
N GLY A 164 -16.88 10.70 2.25
CA GLY A 164 -15.86 10.05 1.43
C GLY A 164 -14.91 10.98 0.68
N GLU A 165 -14.87 12.28 1.00
CA GLU A 165 -13.89 13.23 0.46
C GLU A 165 -12.48 12.92 0.99
N LEU A 166 -11.47 13.04 0.13
CA LEU A 166 -10.07 12.86 0.54
C LEU A 166 -9.65 14.00 1.47
N THR A 167 -8.91 13.71 2.54
CA THR A 167 -8.40 14.74 3.44
C THR A 167 -6.98 15.15 3.03
N GLN A 168 -6.46 16.21 3.65
CA GLN A 168 -5.04 16.56 3.49
C GLN A 168 -4.10 15.43 3.93
N THR A 169 -4.46 14.67 4.98
CA THR A 169 -3.70 13.48 5.39
C THR A 169 -3.58 12.50 4.22
N GLY A 170 -4.68 12.24 3.51
CA GLY A 170 -4.69 11.36 2.34
C GLY A 170 -3.81 11.85 1.18
N VAL A 171 -3.80 13.16 0.93
CA VAL A 171 -2.90 13.78 -0.08
C VAL A 171 -1.44 13.62 0.33
N VAL A 172 -1.11 13.94 1.59
CA VAL A 172 0.27 13.85 2.11
C VAL A 172 0.79 12.42 2.12
N GLN A 173 -0.04 11.45 2.49
CA GLN A 173 0.31 10.02 2.40
C GLN A 173 0.75 9.63 0.98
N HIS A 174 0.04 10.11 -0.03
CA HIS A 174 0.37 9.78 -1.42
C HIS A 174 1.52 10.58 -1.99
N LEU A 175 1.68 11.86 -1.62
CA LEU A 175 2.91 12.61 -1.95
C LEU A 175 4.15 11.89 -1.43
N LYS A 176 4.08 11.33 -0.22
CA LYS A 176 5.15 10.54 0.38
C LYS A 176 5.39 9.22 -0.35
N ASN A 177 4.34 8.46 -0.67
CA ASN A 177 4.46 7.26 -1.53
C ASN A 177 5.13 7.62 -2.86
N GLY A 178 4.73 8.73 -3.49
CA GLY A 178 5.34 9.20 -4.72
C GLY A 178 6.83 9.50 -4.58
N ALA A 179 7.23 10.19 -3.51
CA ALA A 179 8.63 10.52 -3.23
C ALA A 179 9.50 9.27 -3.01
N ILE A 180 8.98 8.25 -2.32
CA ILE A 180 9.64 6.94 -2.17
C ILE A 180 9.89 6.32 -3.56
N LEU A 181 8.86 6.26 -4.40
CA LEU A 181 8.97 5.67 -5.74
C LEU A 181 9.87 6.52 -6.66
N HIS A 182 9.92 7.85 -6.47
CA HIS A 182 10.82 8.73 -7.22
C HIS A 182 12.29 8.38 -6.92
N GLN A 183 12.61 8.22 -5.63
CA GLN A 183 13.96 7.87 -5.21
C GLN A 183 14.37 6.50 -5.75
N ALA A 184 13.51 5.50 -5.63
CA ALA A 184 13.77 4.17 -6.13
C ALA A 184 13.90 4.15 -7.66
N TYR A 185 12.89 4.59 -8.41
CA TYR A 185 12.82 4.27 -9.83
C TYR A 185 13.34 5.35 -10.75
N ILE A 186 13.29 6.62 -10.35
CA ILE A 186 13.78 7.73 -11.19
C ILE A 186 15.25 8.02 -10.87
N ARG A 187 15.58 8.20 -9.58
CA ARG A 187 16.94 8.57 -9.17
C ARG A 187 17.93 7.42 -9.28
N GLN A 188 17.59 6.25 -8.75
CA GLN A 188 18.52 5.10 -8.79
C GLN A 188 18.47 4.38 -10.14
N HIS A 189 17.28 4.05 -10.64
CA HIS A 189 17.14 3.17 -11.82
C HIS A 189 16.96 3.88 -13.16
N LYS A 190 16.72 5.20 -13.18
CA LYS A 190 16.45 5.97 -14.41
C LYS A 190 15.40 5.27 -15.29
N LEU A 191 14.34 4.77 -14.66
CA LEU A 191 13.31 3.92 -15.28
C LEU A 191 12.66 4.58 -16.50
N LEU A 192 12.56 5.91 -16.50
CA LEU A 192 11.99 6.70 -17.58
C LEU A 192 13.08 7.46 -18.34
N PRO A 193 12.99 7.55 -19.68
CA PRO A 193 13.83 8.44 -20.45
C PRO A 193 13.48 9.92 -20.19
N ALA A 194 14.39 10.84 -20.50
CA ALA A 194 14.18 12.28 -20.25
C ALA A 194 12.96 12.84 -21.02
N ASP A 195 12.71 12.32 -22.21
CA ASP A 195 11.60 12.66 -23.11
C ASP A 195 10.40 11.71 -22.96
N TRP A 196 10.20 11.11 -21.78
CA TRP A 196 9.07 10.22 -21.51
C TRP A 196 7.72 10.85 -21.90
N SER A 197 6.75 9.99 -22.20
CA SER A 197 5.41 10.36 -22.67
C SER A 197 4.38 9.36 -22.14
N SER A 198 3.12 9.51 -22.54
CA SER A 198 2.00 8.62 -22.17
C SER A 198 2.18 7.16 -22.61
N ARG A 199 3.18 6.87 -23.46
CA ARG A 199 3.61 5.51 -23.80
C ARG A 199 4.44 4.86 -22.68
N HIS A 200 5.19 5.65 -21.93
CA HIS A 200 6.07 5.18 -20.85
C HIS A 200 5.37 5.16 -19.48
N VAL A 201 4.39 6.07 -19.29
CA VAL A 201 3.67 6.25 -18.03
C VAL A 201 2.17 6.01 -18.26
N TRP A 202 1.64 4.92 -17.72
CA TRP A 202 0.22 4.58 -17.76
C TRP A 202 -0.44 4.90 -16.43
N VAL A 203 -1.49 5.73 -16.44
CA VAL A 203 -2.24 6.09 -15.23
C VAL A 203 -3.70 5.74 -15.41
N GLU A 204 -4.24 4.99 -14.47
CA GLU A 204 -5.66 4.63 -14.42
C GLU A 204 -6.22 4.74 -13.00
N THR A 205 -7.50 5.11 -12.90
CA THR A 205 -8.20 5.31 -11.63
C THR A 205 -9.66 4.93 -11.77
N THR A 206 -10.31 4.53 -10.67
CA THR A 206 -11.78 4.50 -10.67
C THR A 206 -12.37 5.92 -10.75
N GLY A 207 -13.64 6.04 -11.13
CA GLY A 207 -14.37 7.32 -11.23
C GLY A 207 -14.76 7.95 -9.89
N LYS A 208 -13.95 7.80 -8.83
CA LYS A 208 -14.17 8.48 -7.54
C LYS A 208 -13.13 9.59 -7.37
N SER A 209 -13.56 10.76 -6.89
CA SER A 209 -12.68 11.92 -6.65
C SER A 209 -11.49 11.54 -5.78
N ARG A 210 -11.72 10.88 -4.65
CA ARG A 210 -10.66 10.43 -3.73
C ARG A 210 -9.61 9.50 -4.36
N THR A 211 -9.99 8.64 -5.31
CA THR A 211 -9.01 7.78 -6.00
C THR A 211 -8.23 8.58 -7.04
N LEU A 212 -8.91 9.45 -7.79
CA LEU A 212 -8.24 10.32 -8.75
C LEU A 212 -7.21 11.23 -8.04
N GLN A 213 -7.63 11.93 -7.00
CA GLN A 213 -6.80 12.84 -6.20
C GLN A 213 -5.62 12.11 -5.56
N SER A 214 -5.83 10.90 -5.04
CA SER A 214 -4.74 10.06 -4.49
C SER A 214 -3.72 9.67 -5.56
N GLY A 215 -4.19 9.26 -6.75
CA GLY A 215 -3.33 8.92 -7.88
C GLY A 215 -2.52 10.12 -8.38
N LEU A 216 -3.15 11.29 -8.46
CA LEU A 216 -2.48 12.55 -8.82
C LEU A 216 -1.44 12.98 -7.79
N ALA A 217 -1.74 12.85 -6.49
CA ALA A 217 -0.79 13.14 -5.42
C ALA A 217 0.44 12.22 -5.47
N LEU A 218 0.22 10.90 -5.66
CA LEU A 218 1.34 9.96 -5.84
C LEU A 218 2.15 10.28 -7.09
N LEU A 219 1.48 10.51 -8.22
CA LEU A 219 2.15 10.83 -9.48
C LEU A 219 2.98 12.10 -9.37
N TYR A 220 2.49 13.11 -8.66
CA TYR A 220 3.24 14.35 -8.43
C TYR A 220 4.45 14.14 -7.52
N GLY A 221 4.33 13.31 -6.48
CA GLY A 221 5.49 12.91 -5.69
C GLY A 221 6.50 12.10 -6.50
N PHE A 222 6.03 11.27 -7.44
CA PHE A 222 6.84 10.42 -8.31
C PHE A 222 7.55 11.20 -9.43
N LEU A 223 6.87 12.16 -10.05
CA LEU A 223 7.38 13.01 -11.13
C LEU A 223 7.03 14.48 -10.84
N PRO A 224 7.72 15.14 -9.90
CA PRO A 224 7.42 16.53 -9.58
C PRO A 224 7.51 17.44 -10.81
N GLY A 225 6.46 18.22 -11.06
CA GLY A 225 6.40 19.17 -12.18
C GLY A 225 6.29 18.53 -13.56
N PHE A 226 5.74 17.32 -13.68
CA PHE A 226 5.47 16.69 -14.98
C PHE A 226 4.69 17.62 -15.93
N ALA A 227 4.88 17.49 -17.23
CA ALA A 227 4.08 18.22 -18.21
C ALA A 227 2.74 17.51 -18.44
N TRP A 228 1.63 18.20 -18.17
CA TRP A 228 0.27 17.67 -18.34
C TRP A 228 -0.02 17.05 -19.73
N PRO A 229 0.42 17.65 -20.86
CA PRO A 229 0.21 17.06 -22.19
C PRO A 229 0.87 15.70 -22.39
N ARG A 230 1.84 15.31 -21.54
CA ARG A 230 2.49 14.00 -21.59
C ARG A 230 1.69 12.91 -20.88
N LEU A 231 0.62 13.27 -20.16
CA LEU A 231 -0.19 12.33 -19.39
C LEU A 231 -1.55 12.07 -20.06
N ALA A 232 -1.96 10.81 -19.99
CA ALA A 232 -3.31 10.37 -20.32
C ALA A 232 -3.90 9.61 -19.13
N LEU A 233 -4.94 10.17 -18.51
CA LEU A 233 -5.63 9.59 -17.36
C LEU A 233 -6.86 8.81 -17.80
N ARG A 234 -6.90 7.53 -17.41
CA ARG A 234 -7.91 6.57 -17.85
C ARG A 234 -8.82 6.12 -16.73
N GLN A 235 -10.11 5.99 -17.02
CA GLN A 235 -11.08 5.50 -16.07
C GLN A 235 -11.16 3.97 -16.08
N GLN A 236 -11.14 3.37 -14.90
CA GLN A 236 -11.57 2.01 -14.66
C GLN A 236 -13.02 2.02 -14.15
N TRP A 237 -13.92 1.48 -14.97
CA TRP A 237 -15.37 1.46 -14.69
C TRP A 237 -15.76 0.48 -13.61
N SER A 238 -14.94 -0.55 -13.39
CA SER A 238 -15.15 -1.53 -12.34
C SER A 238 -14.11 -1.35 -11.25
N THR A 239 -14.55 -1.42 -9.99
CA THR A 239 -13.66 -1.48 -8.82
C THR A 239 -12.79 -2.73 -8.80
N LEU A 240 -13.09 -3.75 -9.63
CA LEU A 240 -12.25 -4.94 -9.82
C LEU A 240 -11.21 -4.78 -10.92
N PHE A 241 -11.16 -3.64 -11.62
CA PHE A 241 -10.19 -3.38 -12.70
C PHE A 241 -10.25 -4.42 -13.83
N CYS A 242 -11.44 -4.99 -14.05
CA CYS A 242 -11.65 -6.07 -15.01
C CYS A 242 -11.81 -5.62 -16.47
N SER A 243 -11.98 -4.31 -16.72
CA SER A 243 -12.23 -3.75 -18.05
C SER A 243 -13.27 -4.57 -18.84
N ALA A 244 -12.93 -5.15 -19.99
CA ALA A 244 -13.87 -5.96 -20.78
C ALA A 244 -14.10 -7.38 -20.22
N ALA A 245 -13.27 -7.87 -19.30
CA ALA A 245 -13.29 -9.24 -18.78
C ALA A 245 -14.05 -9.34 -17.43
N CYS A 246 -15.10 -8.54 -17.24
CA CYS A 246 -15.83 -8.46 -15.98
C CYS A 246 -16.89 -9.56 -15.79
N ASP A 247 -17.30 -10.23 -16.86
CA ASP A 247 -18.27 -11.33 -16.79
C ASP A 247 -17.65 -12.56 -16.11
N CYS A 248 -18.27 -12.99 -15.02
CA CYS A 248 -17.88 -14.17 -14.25
C CYS A 248 -18.97 -14.52 -13.22
N PRO A 249 -19.98 -15.32 -13.59
CA PRO A 249 -21.08 -15.66 -12.68
C PRO A 249 -20.62 -16.37 -11.40
N ALA A 250 -19.65 -17.29 -11.50
CA ALA A 250 -19.13 -18.03 -10.34
C ALA A 250 -18.51 -17.12 -9.26
N ARG A 251 -17.88 -15.99 -9.66
CA ARG A 251 -17.33 -14.99 -8.72
C ARG A 251 -18.41 -14.49 -7.79
N ASN A 252 -19.56 -14.09 -8.33
CA ASN A 252 -20.65 -13.52 -7.54
C ASN A 252 -21.23 -14.58 -6.59
N ARG A 253 -21.34 -15.84 -7.01
CA ARG A 253 -21.80 -16.94 -6.14
C ARG A 253 -20.91 -17.12 -4.90
N TYR A 254 -19.58 -17.10 -5.05
CA TYR A 254 -18.68 -17.20 -3.90
C TYR A 254 -18.79 -15.98 -2.99
N LEU A 255 -18.97 -14.78 -3.54
CA LEU A 255 -19.19 -13.58 -2.75
C LEU A 255 -20.49 -13.67 -1.95
N ASP A 256 -21.57 -14.14 -2.55
CA ASP A 256 -22.87 -14.30 -1.88
C ASP A 256 -22.79 -15.32 -0.75
N GLN A 257 -22.10 -16.44 -0.96
CA GLN A 257 -21.86 -17.45 0.09
C GLN A 257 -21.05 -16.86 1.24
N GLU A 258 -20.00 -16.09 0.94
CA GLU A 258 -19.18 -15.43 1.94
C GLU A 258 -19.96 -14.36 2.72
N GLN A 259 -20.79 -13.56 2.06
CA GLN A 259 -21.67 -12.60 2.71
C GLN A 259 -22.70 -13.28 3.64
N LYS A 260 -23.27 -14.41 3.22
CA LYS A 260 -24.15 -15.22 4.07
C LYS A 260 -23.42 -15.76 5.30
N ARG A 261 -22.18 -16.22 5.14
CA ARG A 261 -21.32 -16.66 6.26
C ARG A 261 -21.06 -15.52 7.25
N GLN A 262 -20.57 -14.39 6.75
CA GLN A 262 -20.32 -13.18 7.56
C GLN A 262 -21.58 -12.73 8.30
N TYR A 263 -22.73 -12.71 7.62
CA TYR A 263 -24.00 -12.35 8.24
C TYR A 263 -24.38 -13.30 9.39
N ARG A 264 -24.30 -14.62 9.19
CA ARG A 264 -24.61 -15.61 10.23
C ARG A 264 -23.71 -15.44 11.45
N GLN A 265 -22.41 -15.23 11.24
CA GLN A 265 -21.46 -14.97 12.33
C GLN A 265 -21.83 -13.69 13.09
N ARG A 266 -22.09 -12.59 12.36
CA ARG A 266 -22.43 -11.30 12.96
C ARG A 266 -23.69 -11.38 13.83
N VAL A 267 -24.71 -12.11 13.38
CA VAL A 267 -25.99 -12.25 14.13
C VAL A 267 -25.84 -13.19 15.33
N ALA A 268 -24.89 -14.13 15.28
CA ALA A 268 -24.59 -15.02 16.41
C ALA A 268 -23.73 -14.36 17.51
N ASP A 269 -23.11 -13.20 17.25
CA ASP A 269 -22.28 -12.48 18.22
C ASP A 269 -23.15 -11.69 19.22
N THR A 270 -23.42 -12.30 20.38
CA THR A 270 -24.22 -11.69 21.45
C THR A 270 -23.58 -10.45 22.06
N GLU A 271 -22.25 -10.36 22.08
CA GLU A 271 -21.54 -9.22 22.64
C GLU A 271 -21.61 -8.01 21.69
N LEU A 272 -21.46 -8.27 20.39
CA LEU A 272 -21.71 -7.27 19.36
C LEU A 272 -23.14 -6.75 19.45
N GLU A 273 -24.12 -7.63 19.64
CA GLU A 273 -25.52 -7.22 19.75
C GLU A 273 -25.75 -6.30 20.95
N ARG A 274 -25.25 -6.69 22.13
CA ARG A 274 -25.29 -5.83 23.33
C ARG A 274 -24.58 -4.50 23.10
N THR A 275 -23.47 -4.51 22.37
CA THR A 275 -22.73 -3.29 22.01
C THR A 275 -23.58 -2.36 21.15
N TYR A 276 -24.25 -2.88 20.11
CA TYR A 276 -25.13 -2.06 19.27
C TYR A 276 -26.32 -1.49 20.06
N VAL A 277 -26.87 -2.25 21.01
CA VAL A 277 -27.92 -1.76 21.91
C VAL A 277 -27.38 -0.63 22.79
N ALA A 278 -26.23 -0.81 23.44
CA ALA A 278 -25.62 0.21 24.29
C ALA A 278 -25.29 1.50 23.52
N MET A 279 -24.74 1.37 22.31
CA MET A 279 -24.48 2.51 21.42
C MET A 279 -25.77 3.22 21.02
N ALA A 280 -26.84 2.48 20.70
CA ALA A 280 -28.13 3.05 20.32
C ALA A 280 -28.79 3.80 21.48
N THR A 281 -28.74 3.23 22.70
CA THR A 281 -29.17 3.87 23.94
C THR A 281 -28.38 5.16 24.20
N ALA A 282 -27.06 5.12 24.09
CA ALA A 282 -26.20 6.30 24.28
C ALA A 282 -26.53 7.44 23.30
N LEU A 283 -27.04 7.11 22.12
CA LEU A 283 -27.40 8.09 21.08
C LEU A 283 -28.89 8.46 21.08
N GLY A 284 -29.72 7.82 21.90
CA GLY A 284 -31.17 8.02 21.90
C GLY A 284 -31.85 7.59 20.59
N VAL A 285 -31.36 6.52 19.94
CA VAL A 285 -31.89 6.02 18.67
C VAL A 285 -32.28 4.55 18.75
N ALA A 286 -33.08 4.07 17.81
CA ALA A 286 -33.35 2.64 17.67
C ALA A 286 -32.13 1.89 17.12
N THR A 287 -31.84 0.69 17.63
CA THR A 287 -30.70 -0.15 17.23
C THR A 287 -30.63 -0.40 15.72
N ARG A 288 -31.81 -0.58 15.07
CA ARG A 288 -31.91 -0.77 13.61
C ARG A 288 -31.31 0.40 12.81
N THR A 289 -31.44 1.63 13.30
CA THR A 289 -30.95 2.84 12.63
C THR A 289 -29.43 2.91 12.65
N LEU A 290 -28.80 2.45 13.75
CA LEU A 290 -27.35 2.42 13.87
C LEU A 290 -26.69 1.38 12.95
N ARG A 291 -27.35 0.23 12.73
CA ARG A 291 -26.85 -0.79 11.80
C ARG A 291 -26.76 -0.29 10.36
N ALA A 292 -27.73 0.53 9.92
CA ALA A 292 -27.73 1.13 8.58
C ALA A 292 -26.59 2.14 8.35
N ALA A 293 -26.07 2.72 9.44
CA ALA A 293 -25.04 3.76 9.41
C ALA A 293 -23.58 3.25 9.45
N ASN A 294 -23.36 1.92 9.51
CA ASN A 294 -22.05 1.28 9.71
C ASN A 294 -21.05 2.10 10.56
N PRO A 295 -21.14 2.05 11.91
CA PRO A 295 -20.34 2.90 12.78
C PRO A 295 -18.83 2.65 12.69
N VAL A 296 -18.37 1.56 12.08
CA VAL A 296 -16.94 1.22 11.98
C VAL A 296 -16.16 2.28 11.21
N ASP A 297 -16.61 2.67 10.01
CA ASP A 297 -15.90 3.64 9.16
C ASP A 297 -15.89 5.04 9.80
N ALA A 298 -17.01 5.43 10.41
CA ALA A 298 -17.13 6.70 11.13
C ALA A 298 -16.21 6.75 12.36
N LEU A 299 -16.22 5.72 13.21
CA LEU A 299 -15.36 5.67 14.39
C LEU A 299 -13.88 5.55 14.03
N LEU A 300 -13.54 4.84 12.95
CA LEU A 300 -12.18 4.82 12.38
C LEU A 300 -11.71 6.23 11.99
N CYS A 301 -12.58 7.04 11.38
CA CYS A 301 -12.24 8.44 11.09
C CYS A 301 -11.91 9.22 12.38
N HIS A 302 -12.71 9.05 13.45
CA HIS A 302 -12.38 9.70 14.73
C HIS A 302 -11.00 9.27 15.26
N VAL A 303 -10.65 7.97 15.16
CA VAL A 303 -9.31 7.47 15.53
C VAL A 303 -8.22 8.11 14.67
N CYS A 304 -8.39 8.10 13.34
CA CYS A 304 -7.37 8.60 12.40
C CYS A 304 -7.18 10.12 12.44
N HIS A 305 -8.15 10.87 12.94
CA HIS A 305 -8.04 12.32 13.09
C HIS A 305 -7.82 12.77 14.55
N GLY A 306 -7.62 11.83 15.48
CA GLY A 306 -7.42 12.15 16.90
C GLY A 306 -8.62 12.87 17.52
N LEU A 307 -9.83 12.65 16.99
CA LEU A 307 -11.05 13.29 17.46
C LEU A 307 -11.67 12.48 18.60
N PRO A 308 -12.33 13.13 19.59
CA PRO A 308 -13.13 12.41 20.56
C PRO A 308 -14.27 11.68 19.84
N PHE A 309 -14.65 10.51 20.36
CA PHE A 309 -15.79 9.79 19.82
C PHE A 309 -17.09 10.58 19.98
N PRO A 310 -18.02 10.44 19.02
CA PRO A 310 -19.15 11.34 18.95
C PRO A 310 -20.17 11.07 20.06
N CYS A 311 -20.77 12.14 20.57
CA CYS A 311 -21.84 12.11 21.56
C CYS A 311 -23.19 12.38 20.91
N ALA A 312 -24.26 12.00 21.61
CA ALA A 312 -25.61 12.37 21.23
C ALA A 312 -25.70 13.90 21.04
N ARG A 313 -26.40 14.31 19.98
CA ARG A 313 -26.80 15.71 19.79
C ARG A 313 -27.63 16.11 21.00
N ALA A 314 -27.43 17.35 21.47
CA ALA A 314 -28.28 17.88 22.51
C ALA A 314 -29.75 17.84 22.02
N PRO A 315 -30.71 17.48 22.89
CA PRO A 315 -32.11 17.76 22.58
C PRO A 315 -32.27 19.27 22.32
N ALA A 316 -33.34 19.64 21.59
CA ALA A 316 -33.76 21.03 21.45
C ALA A 316 -33.74 21.75 22.82
N PRO A 317 -33.49 23.07 22.88
CA PRO A 317 -33.26 23.76 24.15
C PRO A 317 -34.35 23.44 25.17
N VAL A 318 -33.96 22.72 26.22
CA VAL A 318 -34.80 22.42 27.39
C VAL A 318 -34.77 23.68 28.28
N PRO A 319 -35.90 24.12 28.85
CA PRO A 319 -35.94 25.28 29.75
C PRO A 319 -34.89 25.17 30.87
N ALA A 320 -34.33 26.33 31.25
CA ALA A 320 -33.05 26.55 31.91
C ALA A 320 -32.87 26.02 33.35
N GLN A 321 -33.64 25.01 33.78
CA GLN A 321 -33.72 24.59 35.19
C GLN A 321 -33.27 23.15 35.48
N ALA A 322 -32.59 22.48 34.56
CA ALA A 322 -31.92 21.21 34.82
C ALA A 322 -30.43 21.31 34.49
N LEU A 323 -29.57 20.81 35.38
CA LEU A 323 -28.17 20.48 35.05
C LEU A 323 -28.18 19.67 33.74
N PRO A 324 -27.44 20.08 32.70
CA PRO A 324 -27.48 19.37 31.43
C PRO A 324 -27.06 17.91 31.70
N PRO A 325 -27.89 16.91 31.35
CA PRO A 325 -27.50 15.53 31.53
C PRO A 325 -26.16 15.31 30.82
N GLU A 326 -25.22 14.65 31.52
CA GLU A 326 -23.93 14.31 30.97
C GLU A 326 -24.15 13.64 29.61
N ARG A 327 -23.61 14.23 28.53
CA ARG A 327 -23.93 13.77 27.17
C ARG A 327 -23.35 12.38 26.99
N ALA A 328 -24.20 11.38 26.84
CA ALA A 328 -23.76 10.03 26.53
C ALA A 328 -23.00 10.02 25.19
N CYS A 329 -21.79 9.47 25.22
CA CYS A 329 -20.89 9.38 24.07
C CYS A 329 -20.62 7.94 23.69
N LEU A 330 -20.33 7.71 22.41
CA LEU A 330 -19.71 6.46 22.01
C LEU A 330 -18.31 6.36 22.63
N THR A 331 -17.90 5.15 23.01
CA THR A 331 -16.69 4.93 23.81
C THR A 331 -15.69 4.05 23.07
N ARG A 332 -14.43 4.08 23.52
CA ARG A 332 -13.39 3.14 23.05
C ARG A 332 -13.80 1.69 23.23
N HIS A 333 -14.55 1.36 24.28
CA HIS A 333 -15.09 0.02 24.51
C HIS A 333 -16.06 -0.41 23.40
N HIS A 334 -16.99 0.47 22.98
CA HIS A 334 -17.88 0.18 21.84
C HIS A 334 -17.08 -0.11 20.57
N PHE A 335 -16.05 0.69 20.30
CA PHE A 335 -15.21 0.50 19.13
C PHE A 335 -14.37 -0.78 19.21
N ALA A 336 -13.80 -1.09 20.38
CA ALA A 336 -13.04 -2.31 20.63
C ALA A 336 -13.88 -3.56 20.31
N ALA A 337 -15.16 -3.59 20.70
CA ALA A 337 -16.05 -4.70 20.41
C ALA A 337 -16.32 -4.86 18.90
N LEU A 338 -16.51 -3.76 18.16
CA LEU A 338 -16.62 -3.78 16.70
C LEU A 338 -15.34 -4.33 16.06
N ARG A 339 -14.17 -3.91 16.55
CA ARG A 339 -12.86 -4.35 16.03
C ARG A 339 -12.57 -5.82 16.33
N ARG A 340 -12.91 -6.30 17.54
CA ARG A 340 -12.86 -7.73 17.88
C ARG A 340 -13.68 -8.54 16.88
N GLN A 341 -14.93 -8.14 16.63
CA GLN A 341 -15.79 -8.85 15.69
C GLN A 341 -15.21 -8.89 14.26
N GLN A 342 -14.61 -7.79 13.78
CA GLN A 342 -13.94 -7.78 12.47
C GLN A 342 -12.73 -8.71 12.41
N ARG A 343 -11.96 -8.80 13.49
CA ARG A 343 -10.82 -9.74 13.60
C ARG A 343 -11.30 -11.19 13.61
N ASP A 344 -12.36 -11.50 14.35
CA ASP A 344 -12.95 -12.84 14.36
C ASP A 344 -13.54 -13.21 13.00
N ASP A 345 -14.19 -12.26 12.33
CA ASP A 345 -14.71 -12.44 10.97
C ASP A 345 -13.59 -12.73 9.98
N GLU A 346 -12.49 -11.98 10.05
CA GLU A 346 -11.31 -12.21 9.23
C GLU A 346 -10.74 -13.63 9.44
N ARG A 347 -10.61 -14.07 10.69
CA ARG A 347 -10.14 -15.43 11.00
C ARG A 347 -11.04 -16.50 10.40
N LEU A 348 -12.36 -16.39 10.58
CA LEU A 348 -13.30 -17.38 10.03
C LEU A 348 -13.39 -17.31 8.50
N ARG A 349 -13.25 -16.12 7.90
CA ARG A 349 -13.18 -15.91 6.45
C ARG A 349 -12.01 -16.66 5.83
N LEU A 350 -10.83 -16.60 6.46
CA LEU A 350 -9.63 -17.32 6.01
C LEU A 350 -9.81 -18.84 6.10
N GLN A 351 -10.40 -19.34 7.19
CA GLN A 351 -10.67 -20.76 7.38
C GLN A 351 -11.68 -21.30 6.35
N ALA A 352 -12.72 -20.52 6.03
CA ALA A 352 -13.76 -20.93 5.09
C ALA A 352 -13.26 -20.98 3.63
N GLY A 353 -12.29 -20.15 3.26
CA GLY A 353 -11.71 -20.12 1.91
C GLY A 353 -12.64 -19.61 0.80
N LEU A 354 -13.90 -19.28 1.11
CA LEU A 354 -14.89 -18.76 0.16
C LEU A 354 -14.45 -17.43 -0.45
N TYR A 355 -13.97 -16.51 0.40
CA TYR A 355 -13.45 -15.24 -0.09
C TYR A 355 -12.25 -15.44 -1.01
N ARG A 356 -11.35 -16.39 -0.72
CA ARG A 356 -10.18 -16.63 -1.56
C ARG A 356 -10.58 -17.13 -2.96
N ARG A 357 -11.62 -17.97 -3.06
CA ARG A 357 -12.21 -18.37 -4.35
C ARG A 357 -12.82 -17.17 -5.10
N TYR A 358 -13.59 -16.33 -4.41
CA TYR A 358 -14.06 -15.06 -4.96
C TYR A 358 -12.90 -14.18 -5.45
N ALA A 359 -11.88 -14.01 -4.62
CA ALA A 359 -10.73 -13.14 -4.84
C ALA A 359 -9.91 -13.57 -6.05
N THR A 360 -9.64 -14.88 -6.20
CA THR A 360 -9.00 -15.45 -7.39
C THR A 360 -9.70 -15.01 -8.67
N LEU A 361 -11.03 -15.13 -8.74
CA LEU A 361 -11.79 -14.76 -9.93
C LEU A 361 -11.90 -13.23 -10.09
N ALA A 362 -12.08 -12.51 -9.00
CA ALA A 362 -12.19 -11.05 -9.01
C ALA A 362 -10.88 -10.36 -9.43
N ALA A 363 -9.74 -10.85 -8.98
CA ALA A 363 -8.41 -10.26 -9.24
C ALA A 363 -7.79 -10.71 -10.56
N HIS A 364 -8.21 -11.85 -11.13
CA HIS A 364 -7.58 -12.42 -12.32
C HIS A 364 -7.50 -11.43 -13.51
N PRO A 365 -8.56 -10.68 -13.90
CA PRO A 365 -8.47 -9.74 -15.01
C PRO A 365 -7.34 -8.70 -14.86
N TYR A 366 -7.11 -8.20 -13.64
CA TYR A 366 -6.01 -7.28 -13.36
C TYR A 366 -4.65 -8.00 -13.43
N LEU A 367 -4.53 -9.14 -12.74
CA LEU A 367 -3.29 -9.94 -12.72
C LEU A 367 -2.88 -10.43 -14.10
N ASN A 368 -3.82 -10.85 -14.94
CA ASN A 368 -3.58 -11.27 -16.32
C ASN A 368 -3.03 -10.13 -17.17
N ARG A 369 -3.57 -8.91 -17.02
CA ARG A 369 -3.04 -7.74 -17.72
C ARG A 369 -1.63 -7.39 -17.25
N THR A 370 -1.37 -7.43 -15.94
CA THR A 370 -0.03 -7.21 -15.37
C THR A 370 0.96 -8.24 -15.90
N ALA A 371 0.62 -9.53 -15.85
CA ALA A 371 1.42 -10.63 -16.39
C ALA A 371 1.72 -10.45 -17.89
N GLN A 372 0.72 -10.10 -18.69
CA GLN A 372 0.90 -9.85 -20.13
C GLN A 372 1.78 -8.64 -20.43
N ARG A 373 1.68 -7.56 -19.64
CA ARG A 373 2.56 -6.39 -19.79
C ARG A 373 4.00 -6.75 -19.44
N MET A 374 4.20 -7.46 -18.34
CA MET A 374 5.54 -7.91 -17.91
C MET A 374 6.17 -8.85 -18.95
N GLU A 375 5.41 -9.81 -19.47
CA GLU A 375 5.91 -10.73 -20.49
C GLU A 375 6.31 -9.99 -21.78
N ARG A 376 5.49 -9.04 -22.25
CA ARG A 376 5.81 -8.23 -23.43
C ARG A 376 7.05 -7.38 -23.21
N ALA A 377 7.18 -6.74 -22.05
CA ALA A 377 8.36 -5.98 -21.66
C ALA A 377 9.63 -6.85 -21.60
N ALA A 378 9.55 -8.06 -21.04
CA ALA A 378 10.67 -9.00 -20.97
C ALA A 378 11.17 -9.46 -22.35
N ARG A 379 10.24 -9.70 -23.28
CA ARG A 379 10.53 -10.15 -24.66
C ARG A 379 11.11 -9.05 -25.56
N GLY A 380 10.89 -7.78 -25.23
CA GLY A 380 11.41 -6.64 -26.01
C GLY A 380 10.89 -6.57 -27.45
N ARG A 381 9.68 -7.08 -27.74
CA ARG A 381 9.15 -7.19 -29.12
C ARG A 381 8.85 -5.81 -29.76
N GLN A 382 9.15 -5.74 -31.07
CA GLN A 382 8.77 -4.68 -32.01
C GLN A 382 7.23 -4.62 -32.15
N GLY A 383 6.63 -3.47 -31.86
CA GLY A 383 5.16 -3.29 -31.85
C GLY A 383 4.65 -2.19 -30.90
N GLY A 384 5.54 -1.60 -30.11
CA GLY A 384 5.27 -0.50 -29.19
C GLY A 384 5.90 -0.78 -27.82
N ALA A 385 6.53 0.22 -27.21
CA ALA A 385 7.09 0.08 -25.87
C ALA A 385 5.95 -0.11 -24.85
N GLU A 386 5.99 -1.18 -24.06
CA GLU A 386 5.13 -1.30 -22.88
C GLU A 386 5.45 -0.16 -21.89
N PRO A 387 4.45 0.34 -21.14
CA PRO A 387 4.72 1.35 -20.12
C PRO A 387 5.74 0.86 -19.10
N ALA A 388 6.81 1.63 -18.92
CA ALA A 388 7.81 1.38 -17.90
C ALA A 388 7.24 1.61 -16.49
N PHE A 389 6.27 2.52 -16.34
CA PHE A 389 5.56 2.75 -15.08
C PHE A 389 4.04 2.71 -15.28
N VAL A 390 3.35 1.94 -14.44
CA VAL A 390 1.89 1.83 -14.42
C VAL A 390 1.39 2.19 -13.02
N LEU A 391 0.43 3.11 -12.93
CA LEU A 391 -0.28 3.45 -11.69
C LEU A 391 -1.76 3.13 -11.82
N ALA A 392 -2.27 2.30 -10.92
CA ALA A 392 -3.68 1.96 -10.76
C ALA A 392 -4.20 2.46 -9.40
N SER A 393 -4.97 3.55 -9.41
CA SER A 393 -5.54 4.15 -8.18
C SER A 393 -6.93 3.62 -7.86
N ALA A 394 -7.03 2.90 -6.74
CA ALA A 394 -8.10 1.96 -6.45
C ALA A 394 -8.60 2.03 -4.99
N HIS A 395 -9.28 0.98 -4.55
CA HIS A 395 -9.91 0.85 -3.24
C HIS A 395 -9.34 -0.34 -2.46
N ASP A 396 -9.71 -0.44 -1.19
CA ASP A 396 -9.50 -1.65 -0.37
C ASP A 396 -10.17 -2.87 -1.01
N VAL A 397 -11.41 -2.72 -1.49
CA VAL A 397 -12.16 -3.77 -2.21
C VAL A 397 -11.52 -4.19 -3.54
N THR A 398 -10.49 -3.46 -4.01
CA THR A 398 -9.65 -3.85 -5.15
C THR A 398 -8.38 -4.55 -4.68
N LEU A 399 -7.67 -3.95 -3.72
CA LEU A 399 -6.39 -4.47 -3.22
C LEU A 399 -6.56 -5.80 -2.49
N GLN A 400 -7.60 -5.94 -1.65
CA GLN A 400 -7.81 -7.11 -0.81
C GLN A 400 -8.01 -8.40 -1.63
N PRO A 401 -8.84 -8.41 -2.71
CA PRO A 401 -8.89 -9.54 -3.62
C PRO A 401 -7.55 -9.86 -4.29
N VAL A 402 -6.77 -8.85 -4.70
CA VAL A 402 -5.47 -9.08 -5.33
C VAL A 402 -4.49 -9.74 -4.36
N LEU A 403 -4.40 -9.24 -3.12
CA LEU A 403 -3.55 -9.83 -2.08
C LEU A 403 -3.97 -11.27 -1.77
N SER A 404 -5.27 -11.54 -1.58
CA SER A 404 -5.77 -12.90 -1.32
C SER A 404 -5.53 -13.85 -2.50
N ALA A 405 -5.73 -13.39 -3.74
CA ALA A 405 -5.45 -14.18 -4.94
C ALA A 405 -3.97 -14.56 -5.05
N LEU A 406 -3.05 -13.67 -4.64
CA LEU A 406 -1.62 -13.95 -4.59
C LEU A 406 -1.20 -14.85 -3.42
N GLY A 407 -2.13 -15.21 -2.52
CA GLY A 407 -1.85 -15.96 -1.30
C GLY A 407 -1.25 -15.12 -0.16
N LEU A 408 -1.30 -13.79 -0.25
CA LEU A 408 -0.76 -12.84 0.73
C LEU A 408 -1.80 -12.45 1.79
N GLU A 409 -2.57 -13.42 2.27
CA GLU A 409 -3.67 -13.20 3.21
C GLU A 409 -3.19 -12.74 4.60
N GLY A 410 -1.92 -13.01 4.94
CA GLY A 410 -1.28 -12.51 6.16
C GLY A 410 -0.88 -11.03 6.11
N ALA A 411 -1.02 -10.33 4.97
CA ALA A 411 -0.66 -8.92 4.83
C ALA A 411 -1.62 -7.94 5.55
N GLY A 412 -2.73 -8.45 6.08
CA GLY A 412 -3.76 -7.67 6.76
C GLY A 412 -4.65 -6.87 5.82
N PHE A 413 -5.65 -6.18 6.38
CA PHE A 413 -6.56 -5.34 5.60
C PHE A 413 -5.82 -4.12 5.01
N PRO A 414 -6.13 -3.68 3.77
CA PRO A 414 -5.36 -2.62 3.14
C PRO A 414 -5.56 -1.29 3.85
N ARG A 415 -4.53 -0.82 4.57
CA ARG A 415 -4.50 0.50 5.23
C ARG A 415 -4.64 1.66 4.25
N PHE A 416 -4.96 2.86 4.73
CA PHE A 416 -5.02 4.03 3.87
C PHE A 416 -3.68 4.22 3.15
N ALA A 417 -3.74 4.64 1.88
CA ALA A 417 -2.57 4.78 1.02
C ALA A 417 -1.68 3.53 0.91
N ALA A 418 -2.23 2.33 1.15
CA ALA A 418 -1.52 1.09 0.89
C ALA A 418 -1.09 1.00 -0.58
N ARG A 419 0.10 0.46 -0.83
CA ARG A 419 0.66 0.27 -2.17
C ARG A 419 1.12 -1.18 -2.38
N LEU A 420 0.65 -1.79 -3.46
CA LEU A 420 1.12 -3.07 -3.98
C LEU A 420 1.93 -2.78 -5.24
N VAL A 421 3.17 -3.28 -5.29
CA VAL A 421 4.09 -3.05 -6.39
C VAL A 421 4.53 -4.37 -6.99
N PHE A 422 4.43 -4.48 -8.30
CA PHE A 422 5.11 -5.52 -9.07
C PHE A 422 6.25 -4.89 -9.86
N GLU A 423 7.44 -5.43 -9.73
CA GLU A 423 8.60 -5.00 -10.49
C GLU A 423 9.07 -6.13 -11.41
N LEU A 424 9.49 -5.75 -12.61
CA LEU A 424 10.10 -6.64 -13.59
C LEU A 424 11.59 -6.35 -13.70
N TRP A 425 12.40 -7.34 -13.40
CA TRP A 425 13.86 -7.29 -13.46
C TRP A 425 14.39 -8.17 -14.58
N LYS A 426 15.57 -7.83 -15.09
CA LYS A 426 16.32 -8.64 -16.04
C LYS A 426 17.74 -8.85 -15.54
N SER A 427 18.22 -10.09 -15.55
CA SER A 427 19.60 -10.39 -15.20
C SER A 427 20.57 -9.88 -16.28
N PRO A 428 21.86 -9.71 -15.94
CA PRO A 428 22.91 -9.41 -16.91
C PRO A 428 22.97 -10.48 -18.01
N GLN A 429 23.42 -10.10 -19.20
CA GLN A 429 23.73 -11.08 -20.22
C GLN A 429 25.02 -11.81 -19.86
N ALA A 430 25.09 -13.12 -20.14
CA ALA A 430 26.31 -13.91 -19.98
C ALA A 430 27.41 -13.38 -20.91
N GLY A 431 28.23 -12.46 -20.40
CA GLY A 431 29.26 -11.72 -21.14
C GLY A 431 29.69 -10.41 -20.46
N GLU A 432 28.86 -9.83 -19.58
CA GLU A 432 29.18 -8.58 -18.88
C GLU A 432 29.88 -8.78 -17.52
N THR A 433 29.82 -9.98 -16.94
CA THR A 433 30.53 -10.28 -15.69
C THR A 433 31.90 -10.90 -16.00
N GLY A 434 32.96 -10.15 -15.74
CA GLY A 434 34.36 -10.58 -15.89
C GLY A 434 34.81 -11.70 -14.93
N ARG A 435 33.90 -12.53 -14.41
CA ARG A 435 34.16 -13.66 -13.52
C ARG A 435 33.46 -14.92 -14.01
N GLY A 436 34.08 -15.59 -14.98
CA GLY A 436 34.34 -17.04 -15.01
C GLY A 436 33.22 -18.07 -14.86
N VAL A 437 31.96 -17.72 -14.66
CA VAL A 437 30.87 -18.71 -14.55
C VAL A 437 30.20 -18.86 -15.92
N ARG A 438 30.62 -19.88 -16.67
CA ARG A 438 30.01 -20.26 -17.95
C ARG A 438 28.63 -20.86 -17.71
N VAL A 439 27.58 -20.02 -17.72
CA VAL A 439 26.22 -20.50 -17.96
C VAL A 439 26.11 -20.79 -19.46
N ARG A 440 25.80 -22.05 -19.79
CA ARG A 440 25.77 -22.57 -21.16
C ARG A 440 24.79 -21.73 -22.01
N GLN A 441 25.31 -21.00 -22.99
CA GLN A 441 24.49 -20.24 -23.95
C GLN A 441 23.56 -21.20 -24.71
N VAL A 442 22.26 -20.99 -24.58
CA VAL A 442 21.29 -21.48 -25.56
C VAL A 442 21.31 -20.49 -26.72
N LYS A 443 21.86 -20.90 -27.87
CA LYS A 443 21.90 -20.08 -29.08
C LYS A 443 20.46 -19.73 -29.52
N GLY A 444 20.08 -18.45 -29.44
CA GLY A 444 18.78 -17.93 -29.91
C GLY A 444 18.13 -16.82 -29.08
N ALA A 445 18.62 -16.51 -27.87
CA ALA A 445 17.93 -15.67 -26.89
C ALA A 445 18.15 -14.14 -27.05
N ARG A 446 17.71 -13.53 -28.17
CA ARG A 446 17.38 -12.09 -28.15
C ARG A 446 15.99 -11.92 -27.52
N GLY A 447 15.94 -11.57 -26.22
CA GLY A 447 14.69 -11.26 -25.52
C GLY A 447 13.95 -12.46 -24.93
N SER A 448 14.61 -13.26 -24.09
CA SER A 448 14.00 -14.40 -23.41
C SER A 448 13.31 -14.01 -22.09
N VAL A 449 12.15 -14.62 -21.83
CA VAL A 449 11.44 -14.58 -20.53
C VAL A 449 12.24 -15.32 -19.43
N GLU A 450 13.17 -16.19 -19.81
CA GLU A 450 13.94 -17.04 -18.89
C GLU A 450 14.95 -16.27 -18.02
N ASP A 451 15.36 -15.09 -18.49
CA ASP A 451 16.28 -14.17 -17.81
C ASP A 451 15.53 -13.00 -17.12
N ALA A 452 14.20 -13.10 -17.05
CA ALA A 452 13.34 -12.10 -16.43
C ALA A 452 12.81 -12.58 -15.08
N PHE A 453 12.71 -11.66 -14.14
CA PHE A 453 12.35 -11.92 -12.75
C PHE A 453 11.26 -10.94 -12.29
N VAL A 454 10.41 -11.41 -11.38
CA VAL A 454 9.34 -10.61 -10.78
C VAL A 454 9.61 -10.41 -9.30
N ARG A 455 9.31 -9.22 -8.80
CA ARG A 455 9.26 -8.94 -7.36
C ARG A 455 7.91 -8.33 -7.01
N VAL A 456 7.33 -8.75 -5.88
CA VAL A 456 6.04 -8.28 -5.36
C VAL A 456 6.27 -7.65 -3.99
N LEU A 457 6.06 -6.34 -3.91
CA LEU A 457 6.21 -5.59 -2.67
C LEU A 457 4.86 -5.08 -2.17
N TYR A 458 4.65 -5.08 -0.86
CA TYR A 458 3.47 -4.50 -0.24
C TYR A 458 3.90 -3.52 0.86
N ASN A 459 3.55 -2.25 0.70
CA ASN A 459 3.96 -1.17 1.62
C ASN A 459 5.47 -1.11 1.88
N GLY A 460 6.28 -1.45 0.88
CA GLY A 460 7.74 -1.46 0.96
C GLY A 460 8.37 -2.76 1.45
N GLU A 461 7.58 -3.74 1.90
CA GLU A 461 8.07 -5.06 2.27
C GLU A 461 8.11 -5.99 1.05
N ASP A 462 9.20 -6.74 0.86
CA ASP A 462 9.29 -7.76 -0.20
C ASP A 462 8.55 -9.03 0.21
N LEU A 463 7.35 -9.21 -0.35
CA LEU A 463 6.48 -10.36 -0.10
C LEU A 463 6.56 -11.42 -1.20
N THR A 464 7.51 -11.31 -2.13
CA THR A 464 7.61 -12.19 -3.31
C THR A 464 7.58 -13.67 -2.94
N PHE A 465 8.36 -14.04 -1.92
CA PHE A 465 8.49 -15.43 -1.47
C PHE A 465 7.37 -15.87 -0.51
N HIS A 466 6.43 -14.99 -0.18
CA HIS A 466 5.18 -15.35 0.49
C HIS A 466 4.05 -15.60 -0.51
N THR A 467 4.23 -15.23 -1.78
CA THR A 467 3.22 -15.47 -2.81
C THR A 467 3.04 -16.96 -3.11
N ALA A 468 1.82 -17.34 -3.49
CA ALA A 468 1.47 -18.69 -3.88
C ALA A 468 2.29 -19.22 -5.06
N PHE A 469 2.84 -18.33 -5.90
CA PHE A 469 3.62 -18.70 -7.08
C PHE A 469 5.13 -18.76 -6.84
N CYS A 470 5.65 -18.22 -5.73
CA CYS A 470 7.10 -18.17 -5.50
C CYS A 470 7.58 -18.70 -4.15
N ARG A 471 6.70 -19.10 -3.25
CA ARG A 471 7.06 -19.64 -1.92
C ARG A 471 7.97 -20.87 -1.92
N HIS A 472 8.01 -21.62 -3.03
CA HIS A 472 8.85 -22.82 -3.17
C HIS A 472 10.14 -22.56 -3.96
N HIS A 473 10.42 -21.31 -4.35
CA HIS A 473 11.63 -20.96 -5.08
C HIS A 473 12.81 -20.86 -4.11
N ASP A 474 13.92 -21.53 -4.45
CA ASP A 474 15.13 -21.48 -3.65
C ASP A 474 15.91 -20.16 -3.86
N ARG A 475 15.92 -19.35 -2.80
CA ARG A 475 16.61 -18.04 -2.75
C ARG A 475 18.13 -18.16 -2.69
N HIS A 476 18.66 -19.32 -2.29
CA HIS A 476 20.10 -19.58 -2.19
C HIS A 476 20.69 -20.14 -3.49
N SER A 477 19.85 -20.37 -4.50
CA SER A 477 20.28 -20.78 -5.82
C SER A 477 21.02 -19.64 -6.55
N ALA A 478 21.61 -19.96 -7.70
CA ALA A 478 22.21 -18.98 -8.60
C ALA A 478 21.21 -17.92 -9.15
N ARG A 479 19.91 -18.07 -8.87
CA ARG A 479 18.83 -17.18 -9.31
C ARG A 479 18.06 -16.67 -8.07
N PRO A 480 18.54 -15.63 -7.39
CA PRO A 480 18.01 -15.22 -6.09
C PRO A 480 16.68 -14.44 -6.15
N LEU A 481 16.27 -13.99 -7.34
CA LEU A 481 14.96 -13.38 -7.59
C LEU A 481 13.96 -14.41 -8.13
N CYS A 482 12.67 -14.15 -7.96
CA CYS A 482 11.62 -15.03 -8.46
C CYS A 482 11.54 -15.00 -10.00
N PRO A 483 11.65 -16.14 -10.71
CA PRO A 483 11.51 -16.17 -12.17
C PRO A 483 10.13 -15.66 -12.61
N LEU A 484 10.10 -14.81 -13.65
CA LEU A 484 8.84 -14.30 -14.21
C LEU A 484 7.93 -15.44 -14.67
N GLY A 485 8.51 -16.53 -15.19
CA GLY A 485 7.77 -17.73 -15.61
C GLY A 485 6.86 -18.32 -14.53
N ASN A 486 7.23 -18.23 -13.25
CA ASN A 486 6.41 -18.72 -12.14
C ASN A 486 5.10 -17.91 -12.04
N PHE A 487 5.21 -16.58 -12.11
CA PHE A 487 4.04 -15.69 -12.10
C PHE A 487 3.16 -15.89 -13.34
N LEU A 488 3.76 -16.02 -14.53
CA LEU A 488 3.02 -16.28 -15.76
C LEU A 488 2.25 -17.61 -15.72
N SER A 489 2.89 -18.69 -15.25
CA SER A 489 2.26 -20.01 -15.09
C SER A 489 1.12 -19.97 -14.07
N PHE A 490 1.33 -19.28 -12.96
CA PHE A 490 0.32 -19.08 -11.93
C PHE A 490 -0.91 -18.37 -12.47
N VAL A 491 -0.75 -17.23 -13.13
CA VAL A 491 -1.86 -16.42 -13.63
C VAL A 491 -2.63 -17.13 -14.74
N ARG A 492 -1.94 -17.85 -15.63
CA ARG A 492 -2.60 -18.57 -16.74
C ARG A 492 -3.38 -19.80 -16.30
N ARG A 493 -2.92 -20.48 -15.25
CA ARG A 493 -3.46 -21.80 -14.85
C ARG A 493 -3.45 -22.03 -13.34
N GLY A 494 -2.31 -21.84 -12.69
CA GLY A 494 -2.09 -22.28 -11.30
C GLY A 494 -3.09 -21.70 -10.29
N MET A 495 -3.50 -20.45 -10.46
CA MET A 495 -4.40 -19.76 -9.53
C MET A 495 -5.82 -20.34 -9.50
N PHE A 496 -6.24 -21.06 -10.54
CA PHE A 496 -7.59 -21.64 -10.65
C PHE A 496 -7.75 -23.00 -9.98
N SER A 497 -6.64 -23.60 -9.52
CA SER A 497 -6.68 -24.88 -8.78
C SER A 497 -7.60 -24.84 -7.56
N ILE A 498 -7.70 -23.69 -6.88
CA ILE A 498 -8.56 -23.51 -5.70
C ILE A 498 -10.07 -23.62 -5.99
N VAL A 499 -10.45 -23.49 -7.27
CA VAL A 499 -11.83 -23.66 -7.77
C VAL A 499 -11.94 -24.83 -8.73
N ASN A 500 -10.97 -25.77 -8.69
CA ASN A 500 -10.94 -26.98 -9.52
C ASN A 500 -11.04 -26.70 -11.02
N ALA A 501 -10.47 -25.61 -11.50
CA ALA A 501 -10.45 -25.23 -12.90
C ALA A 501 -9.02 -25.05 -13.43
N THR A 502 -8.88 -25.03 -14.76
CA THR A 502 -7.59 -24.87 -15.44
C THR A 502 -7.47 -23.57 -16.23
N SER A 503 -8.56 -22.83 -16.38
CA SER A 503 -8.62 -21.53 -17.04
C SER A 503 -9.66 -20.61 -16.40
N TYR A 504 -9.55 -19.31 -16.63
CA TYR A 504 -10.54 -18.33 -16.15
C TYR A 504 -11.94 -18.60 -16.70
N GLN A 505 -12.03 -18.93 -17.99
CA GLN A 505 -13.32 -19.23 -18.64
C GLN A 505 -14.00 -20.42 -17.98
N GLN A 506 -13.26 -21.51 -17.77
CA GLN A 506 -13.78 -22.68 -17.06
C GLN A 506 -14.19 -22.28 -15.63
N ALA A 507 -13.33 -21.58 -14.90
CA ALA A 507 -13.57 -21.19 -13.52
C ALA A 507 -14.81 -20.28 -13.34
N CYS A 508 -15.13 -19.46 -14.34
CA CYS A 508 -16.26 -18.52 -14.30
C CYS A 508 -17.60 -19.16 -14.71
N HIS A 509 -17.58 -20.13 -15.63
CA HIS A 509 -18.79 -20.67 -16.27
C HIS A 509 -19.05 -22.15 -16.03
N GLN A 510 -18.16 -22.87 -15.35
CA GLN A 510 -18.42 -24.25 -14.98
C GLN A 510 -19.65 -24.32 -14.08
N SER A 511 -20.64 -25.09 -14.50
CA SER A 511 -21.74 -25.55 -13.67
C SER A 511 -21.11 -26.40 -12.56
N ILE A 512 -21.11 -25.87 -11.34
CA ILE A 512 -20.88 -26.68 -10.14
C ILE A 512 -22.15 -27.53 -10.04
N LEU A 513 -22.08 -28.78 -10.50
CA LEU A 513 -23.11 -29.80 -10.28
C LEU A 513 -23.30 -30.04 -8.79
#